data_AF-A0A453JZE2-F1
#
_entry.id   AF-A0A453JZE2-F1
#
_cell.length_a   1.000
_cell.length_b   1.000
_cell.length_c   1.000
_cell.angle_alpha   90.00
_cell.angle_beta   90.00
_cell.angle_gamma   90.00
#
_symmetry.space_group_name_H-M   'P 1'
#
loop_
_entity.id
_entity.type
_entity.pdbx_description
1 polymer ?
#
loop_
_entity_poly.entity_id
_entity_poly.type
_entity_poly.pdbx_seq_one_letter_code
_entity_poly.pdbx_strand_id
1 'polypeptide(L)'
;LCRTVVDQNQPPRYKLRFLNGLSNEIFTKKGIRAANGDPLKICLEDNNQQENNSHRLLSAKIKIVVLDGDFNIDNEDCWTLENFSRHIVRPRDKIGAVLTGELELSLKNGKADLRDATFIDNSKFTRSGKFRLGVMVVDELGERILEGVTEPFTVKDRRGEGSQKHAIPSLDDDVWRLQKISKDGVFHEALKGSGIFSVKDFLTSYYKDEHTLRKVLKKATKLVWTTIVDHAKKCDPGKELYSFIVEGHDVVLFFNCFYRIVGVTSSDQYT
;
A
#
# COMPACT_ATOMS: atom_id res chain seq x y z
N LEU A 1 -28.48 43.42 -13.64
CA LEU A 1 -28.01 42.04 -13.35
C LEU A 1 -27.05 42.10 -12.17
N CYS A 2 -27.56 41.98 -10.95
CA CYS A 2 -26.72 41.93 -9.75
C CYS A 2 -26.00 40.57 -9.75
N ARG A 3 -24.68 40.58 -9.94
CA ARG A 3 -23.84 39.41 -9.67
C ARG A 3 -23.76 39.28 -8.15
N THR A 4 -24.45 38.30 -7.60
CA THR A 4 -24.30 37.90 -6.20
C THR A 4 -22.85 37.46 -6.01
N VAL A 5 -22.12 38.17 -5.14
CA VAL A 5 -20.77 37.78 -4.73
C VAL A 5 -20.94 36.52 -3.89
N VAL A 6 -20.61 35.36 -4.46
CA VAL A 6 -20.54 34.11 -3.71
C VAL A 6 -19.37 34.26 -2.73
N ASP A 7 -19.68 34.27 -1.44
CA ASP A 7 -18.66 34.21 -0.38
C ASP A 7 -17.84 32.93 -0.58
N GLN A 8 -16.56 33.10 -0.92
CA GLN A 8 -15.67 31.99 -1.26
C GLN A 8 -15.19 31.22 -0.01
N ASN A 9 -15.52 31.70 1.19
CA ASN A 9 -15.05 31.15 2.46
C ASN A 9 -16.09 30.24 3.16
N GLN A 10 -17.27 30.05 2.58
CA GLN A 10 -18.26 29.09 3.06
C GLN A 10 -18.32 27.88 2.11
N PRO A 11 -18.45 26.66 2.64
CA PRO A 11 -18.62 25.48 1.79
C PRO A 11 -19.86 25.67 0.92
N PRO A 12 -19.74 25.49 -0.41
CA PRO A 12 -20.87 25.52 -1.31
C PRO A 12 -21.95 24.54 -0.87
N ARG A 13 -23.21 24.81 -1.24
CA ARG A 13 -24.34 23.91 -0.94
C ARG A 13 -24.04 22.47 -1.37
N TYR A 14 -23.42 22.30 -2.54
CA TYR A 14 -23.11 20.99 -3.10
C TYR A 14 -21.63 20.67 -3.01
N LYS A 15 -21.29 19.41 -2.74
CA LYS A 15 -19.92 18.91 -2.79
C LYS A 15 -19.85 17.52 -3.39
N LEU A 16 -18.74 17.22 -4.04
CA LEU A 16 -18.40 15.86 -4.47
C LEU A 16 -17.65 15.14 -3.35
N ARG A 17 -17.86 13.84 -3.22
CA ARG A 17 -17.19 13.00 -2.21
C ARG A 17 -16.87 11.62 -2.76
N PHE A 18 -15.73 11.08 -2.36
CA PHE A 18 -15.40 9.66 -2.51
C PHE A 18 -16.04 8.87 -1.35
N LEU A 19 -16.89 7.88 -1.66
CA LEU A 19 -17.62 7.09 -0.67
C LEU A 19 -16.80 5.94 -0.06
N ASN A 20 -15.71 5.54 -0.73
CA ASN A 20 -14.78 4.52 -0.28
C ASN A 20 -13.33 4.97 -0.52
N GLY A 21 -12.44 4.48 0.34
CA GLY A 21 -11.03 4.89 0.36
C GLY A 21 -10.12 3.95 -0.42
N LEU A 22 -8.99 4.50 -0.85
CA LEU A 22 -7.85 3.75 -1.39
C LEU A 22 -7.03 3.12 -0.27
N SER A 23 -6.26 2.08 -0.60
CA SER A 23 -5.17 1.63 0.26
C SER A 23 -4.08 2.71 0.36
N ASN A 24 -3.39 2.76 1.51
CA ASN A 24 -2.29 3.72 1.75
C ASN A 24 -1.16 3.62 0.71
N GLU A 25 -1.01 2.44 0.10
CA GLU A 25 -0.03 2.19 -0.97
C GLU A 25 -0.70 1.44 -2.12
N ILE A 26 -0.48 1.93 -3.34
CA ILE A 26 -0.88 1.28 -4.59
C ILE A 26 0.27 1.29 -5.58
N PHE A 27 0.11 0.62 -6.72
CA PHE A 27 1.14 0.52 -7.75
C PHE A 27 0.71 1.14 -9.08
N THR A 28 1.67 1.75 -9.78
CA THR A 28 1.53 2.13 -11.19
C THR A 28 1.12 0.93 -12.06
N LYS A 29 0.52 1.19 -13.22
CA LYS A 29 0.09 0.18 -14.20
C LYS A 29 -0.92 -0.84 -13.64
N LYS A 30 -1.50 -0.62 -12.46
CA LYS A 30 -2.56 -1.43 -11.86
C LYS A 30 -3.83 -0.58 -11.78
N GLY A 31 -4.97 -1.19 -12.11
CA GLY A 31 -6.26 -0.50 -12.06
C GLY A 31 -6.56 -0.01 -10.65
N ILE A 32 -6.98 1.24 -10.53
CA ILE A 32 -7.33 1.88 -9.27
C ILE A 32 -8.60 1.23 -8.73
N ARG A 33 -8.52 0.72 -7.50
CA ARG A 33 -9.63 0.12 -6.76
C ARG A 33 -9.59 0.60 -5.32
N ALA A 34 -10.75 0.65 -4.68
CA ALA A 34 -10.85 0.88 -3.25
C ALA A 34 -10.15 -0.25 -2.46
N ALA A 35 -9.84 0.01 -1.19
CA ALA A 35 -9.14 -0.94 -0.32
C ALA A 35 -9.89 -2.28 -0.16
N ASN A 36 -11.22 -2.28 -0.34
CA ASN A 36 -12.06 -3.49 -0.30
C ASN A 36 -12.15 -4.23 -1.66
N GLY A 37 -11.47 -3.74 -2.70
CA GLY A 37 -11.50 -4.32 -4.05
C GLY A 37 -12.60 -3.80 -4.97
N ASP A 38 -13.54 -2.99 -4.48
CA ASP A 38 -14.59 -2.38 -5.30
C ASP A 38 -14.04 -1.25 -6.19
N PRO A 39 -14.79 -0.83 -7.23
CA PRO A 39 -14.58 0.47 -7.88
C PRO A 39 -14.61 1.61 -6.86
N LEU A 40 -13.85 2.68 -7.12
CA LEU A 40 -13.97 3.91 -6.34
C LEU A 40 -15.31 4.57 -6.68
N LYS A 41 -16.10 4.87 -5.65
CA LYS A 41 -17.45 5.40 -5.77
C LYS A 41 -17.44 6.88 -5.44
N ILE A 42 -18.12 7.67 -6.25
CA ILE A 42 -18.20 9.12 -6.14
C ILE A 42 -19.68 9.48 -6.01
N CYS A 43 -20.00 10.42 -5.13
CA CYS A 43 -21.33 11.01 -5.05
C CYS A 43 -21.29 12.53 -4.99
N LEU A 44 -22.39 13.12 -5.41
CA LEU A 44 -22.76 14.50 -5.11
C LEU A 44 -23.58 14.50 -3.82
N GLU A 45 -23.19 15.33 -2.86
CA GLU A 45 -23.90 15.56 -1.61
C GLU A 45 -24.45 16.99 -1.55
N ASP A 46 -25.67 17.13 -1.01
CA ASP A 46 -26.25 18.42 -0.61
C ASP A 46 -25.97 18.64 0.89
N ASN A 47 -25.15 19.64 1.21
CA ASN A 47 -24.81 20.01 2.59
C ASN A 47 -26.02 20.51 3.40
N ASN A 48 -27.09 20.97 2.73
CA ASN A 48 -28.28 21.52 3.38
C ASN A 48 -29.43 20.50 3.51
N GLN A 49 -29.25 19.25 3.04
CA GLN A 49 -30.26 18.17 3.07
C GLN A 49 -31.66 18.56 2.56
N GLN A 50 -31.76 19.54 1.65
CA GLN A 50 -33.03 19.89 1.01
C GLN A 50 -33.25 19.00 -0.21
N GLU A 51 -34.37 18.27 -0.26
CA GLU A 51 -34.66 17.25 -1.29
C GLU A 51 -34.77 17.75 -2.74
N ASN A 52 -34.74 19.07 -2.97
CA ASN A 52 -34.90 19.65 -4.30
C ASN A 52 -33.56 19.78 -5.04
N ASN A 53 -32.96 18.63 -5.39
CA ASN A 53 -31.78 18.60 -6.25
C ASN A 53 -32.17 18.89 -7.70
N SER A 54 -31.52 19.87 -8.33
CA SER A 54 -31.68 20.11 -9.75
C SER A 54 -31.27 18.86 -10.54
N HIS A 55 -32.16 18.36 -11.41
CA HIS A 55 -31.90 17.18 -12.25
C HIS A 55 -30.58 17.29 -13.03
N ARG A 56 -30.16 18.52 -13.40
CA ARG A 56 -28.90 18.75 -14.11
C ARG A 56 -27.67 18.42 -13.27
N LEU A 57 -27.71 18.67 -11.96
CA LEU A 57 -26.60 18.36 -11.05
C LEU A 57 -26.40 16.85 -10.92
N LEU A 58 -27.50 16.09 -10.88
CA LEU A 58 -27.49 14.63 -10.72
C LEU A 58 -26.95 13.89 -11.95
N SER A 59 -26.85 14.57 -13.09
CA SER A 59 -26.30 14.04 -14.35
C SER A 59 -25.02 14.75 -14.82
N ALA A 60 -24.41 15.57 -13.96
CA ALA A 60 -23.27 16.39 -14.34
C ALA A 60 -22.05 15.55 -14.77
N LYS A 61 -21.28 16.08 -15.71
CA LYS A 61 -19.96 15.55 -16.06
C LYS A 61 -18.93 15.96 -15.01
N ILE A 62 -18.15 14.98 -14.57
CA ILE A 62 -17.09 15.13 -13.60
C ILE A 62 -15.76 14.67 -14.19
N LYS A 63 -14.67 15.23 -13.69
CA LYS A 63 -13.30 14.88 -14.09
C LYS A 63 -12.47 14.46 -12.88
N ILE A 64 -11.77 13.36 -13.04
CA ILE A 64 -10.78 12.84 -12.10
C ILE A 64 -9.43 13.48 -12.41
N VAL A 65 -8.79 13.99 -11.36
CA VAL A 65 -7.47 14.60 -11.43
C VAL A 65 -6.57 14.05 -10.33
N VAL A 66 -5.27 14.22 -10.48
CA VAL A 66 -4.28 13.89 -9.44
C VAL A 66 -3.83 15.18 -8.79
N LEU A 67 -3.91 15.26 -7.47
CA LEU A 67 -3.45 16.39 -6.67
C LEU A 67 -2.16 16.03 -5.94
N ASP A 68 -1.35 17.04 -5.62
CA ASP A 68 -0.22 16.85 -4.72
C ASP A 68 -0.73 16.31 -3.37
N GLY A 69 0.00 15.36 -2.78
CA GLY A 69 -0.35 14.78 -1.48
C GLY A 69 -0.50 15.81 -0.35
N ASP A 70 0.18 16.96 -0.48
CA ASP A 70 0.11 18.06 0.48
C ASP A 70 -1.10 18.99 0.28
N PHE A 71 -1.93 18.77 -0.74
CA PHE A 71 -3.14 19.57 -0.91
C PHE A 71 -4.04 19.44 0.33
N ASN A 72 -4.53 20.58 0.81
CA ASN A 72 -5.35 20.71 2.00
C ASN A 72 -4.73 20.08 3.27
N ILE A 73 -3.43 20.32 3.50
CA ILE A 73 -2.73 19.82 4.70
C ILE A 73 -3.30 20.34 6.01
N ASP A 74 -3.85 21.57 5.99
CA ASP A 74 -4.46 22.23 7.14
C ASP A 74 -5.92 21.77 7.38
N ASN A 75 -6.41 20.83 6.57
CA ASN A 75 -7.74 20.22 6.68
C ASN A 75 -8.86 21.27 6.72
N GLU A 76 -8.79 22.23 5.81
CA GLU A 76 -9.82 23.24 5.59
C GLU A 76 -11.09 22.60 5.03
N ASP A 77 -12.26 23.10 5.45
CA ASP A 77 -13.56 22.60 5.01
C ASP A 77 -13.93 23.02 3.58
N CYS A 78 -13.30 24.07 3.05
CA CYS A 78 -13.55 24.59 1.71
C CYS A 78 -12.31 25.23 1.09
N TRP A 79 -12.30 25.36 -0.23
CA TRP A 79 -11.23 26.00 -0.98
C TRP A 79 -11.75 26.58 -2.29
N THR A 80 -10.96 27.50 -2.87
CA THR A 80 -11.25 28.06 -4.19
C THR A 80 -10.90 27.07 -5.30
N LEU A 81 -11.63 27.14 -6.43
CA LEU A 81 -11.33 26.35 -7.62
C LEU A 81 -9.91 26.63 -8.15
N GLU A 82 -9.44 27.86 -8.02
CA GLU A 82 -8.07 28.25 -8.38
C GLU A 82 -7.04 27.52 -7.50
N ASN A 83 -7.25 27.51 -6.18
CA ASN A 83 -6.36 26.80 -5.26
C ASN A 83 -6.33 25.30 -5.58
N PHE A 84 -7.50 24.68 -5.80
CA PHE A 84 -7.59 23.29 -6.22
C PHE A 84 -6.84 23.02 -7.53
N SER A 85 -7.10 23.84 -8.56
CA SER A 85 -6.52 23.67 -9.90
C SER A 85 -5.01 23.83 -9.91
N ARG A 86 -4.47 24.73 -9.09
CA ARG A 86 -3.02 24.94 -8.95
C ARG A 86 -2.29 23.72 -8.38
N HIS A 87 -2.97 22.90 -7.59
CA HIS A 87 -2.39 21.70 -6.96
C HIS A 87 -2.55 20.43 -7.82
N ILE A 88 -3.14 20.53 -9.01
CA ILE A 88 -3.18 19.42 -9.95
C ILE A 88 -1.76 19.10 -10.42
N VAL A 89 -1.33 17.86 -10.19
CA VAL A 89 0.02 17.38 -10.51
C VAL A 89 0.20 17.33 -12.01
N ARG A 90 1.27 17.96 -12.48
CA ARG A 90 1.73 17.83 -13.86
C ARG A 90 2.64 16.62 -14.02
N PRO A 91 2.59 15.90 -15.14
CA PRO A 91 3.51 14.82 -15.40
C PRO A 91 4.95 15.34 -15.49
N ARG A 92 5.92 14.49 -15.13
CA ARG A 92 7.34 14.80 -15.26
C ARG A 92 7.77 14.83 -16.73
N ASP A 93 8.92 15.45 -16.98
CA ASP A 93 9.56 15.40 -18.29
C ASP A 93 9.65 13.96 -18.81
N LYS A 94 9.25 13.76 -20.08
CA LYS A 94 9.20 12.45 -20.78
C LYS A 94 8.12 11.48 -20.29
N ILE A 95 7.25 11.88 -19.37
CA ILE A 95 6.06 11.12 -18.98
C ILE A 95 4.84 11.83 -19.56
N GLY A 96 4.01 11.10 -20.32
CA GLY A 96 2.87 11.71 -21.03
C GLY A 96 1.70 12.11 -20.12
N ALA A 97 1.50 11.39 -19.02
CA ALA A 97 0.44 11.64 -18.04
C ALA A 97 0.79 10.99 -16.70
N VAL A 98 0.25 11.53 -15.59
CA VAL A 98 0.34 10.90 -14.27
C VAL A 98 -0.70 9.78 -14.13
N LEU A 99 -1.87 9.99 -14.71
CA LEU A 99 -3.05 9.14 -14.65
C LEU A 99 -3.62 8.94 -16.06
N THR A 100 -4.10 7.75 -16.39
CA THR A 100 -4.74 7.41 -17.67
C THR A 100 -6.00 6.56 -17.46
N GLY A 101 -6.79 6.38 -18.51
CA GLY A 101 -8.07 5.66 -18.51
C GLY A 101 -9.26 6.59 -18.78
N GLU A 102 -10.44 6.17 -18.37
CA GLU A 102 -11.69 6.95 -18.39
C GLU A 102 -11.73 7.92 -17.20
N LEU A 103 -11.21 9.13 -17.41
CA LEU A 103 -11.08 10.15 -16.36
C LEU A 103 -12.20 11.19 -16.36
N GLU A 104 -13.05 11.21 -17.37
CA GLU A 104 -14.24 12.04 -17.43
C GLU A 104 -15.48 11.14 -17.38
N LEU A 105 -16.29 11.30 -16.33
CA LEU A 105 -17.44 10.46 -16.04
C LEU A 105 -18.71 11.31 -16.03
N SER A 106 -19.87 10.68 -16.26
CA SER A 106 -21.17 11.33 -16.02
C SER A 106 -21.80 10.75 -14.77
N LEU A 107 -22.28 11.63 -13.87
CA LEU A 107 -23.09 11.20 -12.74
C LEU A 107 -24.39 10.54 -13.24
N LYS A 108 -24.84 9.53 -12.52
CA LYS A 108 -26.15 8.89 -12.70
C LYS A 108 -26.85 8.93 -11.34
N ASN A 109 -27.92 9.72 -11.26
CA ASN A 109 -28.62 9.99 -9.99
C ASN A 109 -27.65 10.48 -8.90
N GLY A 110 -26.72 11.37 -9.28
CA GLY A 110 -25.73 11.96 -8.37
C GLY A 110 -24.59 11.02 -7.99
N LYS A 111 -24.42 9.86 -8.65
CA LYS A 111 -23.38 8.87 -8.33
C LYS A 111 -22.59 8.44 -9.57
N ALA A 112 -21.32 8.11 -9.40
CA ALA A 112 -20.48 7.52 -10.44
C ALA A 112 -19.47 6.53 -9.85
N ASP A 113 -19.05 5.58 -10.68
CA ASP A 113 -18.00 4.60 -10.33
C ASP A 113 -16.79 4.82 -11.23
N LEU A 114 -15.62 5.04 -10.64
CA LEU A 114 -14.34 5.04 -11.36
C LEU A 114 -13.87 3.60 -11.56
N ARG A 115 -13.93 3.11 -12.80
CA ARG A 115 -13.66 1.71 -13.16
C ARG A 115 -12.37 1.52 -13.93
N ASP A 116 -12.09 2.41 -14.88
CA ASP A 116 -10.92 2.37 -15.72
C ASP A 116 -10.04 3.60 -15.46
N ALA A 117 -9.16 3.48 -14.46
CA ALA A 117 -8.13 4.47 -14.23
C ALA A 117 -6.88 3.79 -13.69
N THR A 118 -5.71 4.25 -14.16
CA THR A 118 -4.42 3.66 -13.81
C THR A 118 -3.36 4.74 -13.71
N PHE A 119 -2.55 4.69 -12.65
CA PHE A 119 -1.37 5.54 -12.53
C PHE A 119 -0.26 5.10 -13.47
N ILE A 120 0.28 6.03 -14.24
CA ILE A 120 1.45 5.80 -15.10
C ILE A 120 2.74 6.17 -14.38
N ASP A 121 2.69 7.17 -13.49
CA ASP A 121 3.83 7.62 -12.71
C ASP A 121 3.68 7.35 -11.21
N ASN A 122 4.80 7.23 -10.51
CA ASN A 122 4.87 7.02 -9.07
C ASN A 122 4.88 8.37 -8.33
N SER A 123 4.45 8.40 -7.07
CA SER A 123 4.33 9.66 -6.30
C SER A 123 5.64 10.15 -5.69
N LYS A 124 6.75 9.40 -5.81
CA LYS A 124 8.01 9.71 -5.11
C LYS A 124 8.60 11.06 -5.50
N PHE A 125 8.26 11.58 -6.68
CA PHE A 125 8.81 12.86 -7.15
C PHE A 125 8.11 14.09 -6.54
N THR A 126 6.95 13.94 -5.91
CA THR A 126 6.31 15.03 -5.18
C THR A 126 7.01 15.26 -3.85
N ARG A 127 6.83 16.45 -3.27
CA ARG A 127 7.46 16.82 -1.99
C ARG A 127 7.06 15.87 -0.86
N SER A 128 5.78 15.51 -0.79
CA SER A 128 5.24 14.57 0.21
C SER A 128 5.54 13.10 -0.11
N GLY A 129 5.99 12.80 -1.33
CA GLY A 129 6.05 11.43 -1.84
C GLY A 129 4.68 10.79 -2.01
N LYS A 130 3.59 11.57 -1.97
CA LYS A 130 2.20 11.12 -2.01
C LYS A 130 1.39 11.87 -3.07
N PHE A 131 0.27 11.28 -3.45
CA PHE A 131 -0.78 11.89 -4.24
C PHE A 131 -2.11 11.88 -3.48
N ARG A 132 -3.04 12.69 -3.93
CA ARG A 132 -4.49 12.55 -3.67
C ARG A 132 -5.22 12.42 -5.01
N LEU A 133 -6.36 11.74 -5.02
CA LEU A 133 -7.30 11.86 -6.14
C LEU A 133 -8.24 13.03 -5.85
N GLY A 134 -8.39 13.90 -6.85
CA GLY A 134 -9.38 14.96 -6.88
C GLY A 134 -10.49 14.62 -7.87
N VAL A 135 -11.69 15.12 -7.60
CA VAL A 135 -12.80 15.10 -8.55
C VAL A 135 -13.48 16.47 -8.60
N MET A 136 -13.70 16.97 -9.81
CA MET A 136 -14.32 18.28 -10.06
C MET A 136 -15.40 18.18 -11.13
N VAL A 137 -16.37 19.09 -11.11
CA VAL A 137 -17.38 19.21 -12.17
C VAL A 137 -16.78 19.92 -13.38
N VAL A 138 -17.13 19.44 -14.58
CA VAL A 138 -16.71 20.02 -15.86
C VAL A 138 -17.80 20.92 -16.46
N ASP A 139 -19.08 20.60 -16.20
CA ASP A 139 -20.21 21.35 -16.74
C ASP A 139 -20.36 22.73 -16.06
N GLU A 140 -20.73 23.74 -16.85
CA GLU A 140 -21.11 25.07 -16.35
C GLU A 140 -22.56 25.05 -15.86
N LEU A 141 -22.76 24.68 -14.59
CA LEU A 141 -24.10 24.47 -14.02
C LEU A 141 -24.72 25.72 -13.39
N GLY A 142 -24.02 26.85 -13.41
CA GLY A 142 -24.45 28.09 -12.77
C GLY A 142 -24.45 28.04 -11.24
N GLU A 143 -23.92 26.95 -10.67
CA GLU A 143 -23.85 26.69 -9.23
C GLU A 143 -22.46 26.19 -8.86
N ARG A 144 -21.92 26.67 -7.73
CA ARG A 144 -20.62 26.23 -7.22
C ARG A 144 -20.79 24.89 -6.52
N ILE A 145 -20.00 23.91 -6.94
CA ILE A 145 -19.92 22.58 -6.33
C ILE A 145 -18.50 22.40 -5.84
N LEU A 146 -18.31 22.09 -4.56
CA LEU A 146 -16.98 21.85 -4.00
C LEU A 146 -16.41 20.53 -4.53
N GLU A 147 -15.12 20.54 -4.85
CA GLU A 147 -14.41 19.35 -5.33
C GLU A 147 -14.31 18.27 -4.24
N GLY A 148 -14.26 17.01 -4.66
CA GLY A 148 -14.03 15.88 -3.78
C GLY A 148 -12.55 15.51 -3.77
N VAL A 149 -12.02 15.12 -2.61
CA VAL A 149 -10.60 14.76 -2.45
C VAL A 149 -10.49 13.51 -1.59
N THR A 150 -9.56 12.61 -1.93
CA THR A 150 -9.24 11.44 -1.10
C THR A 150 -8.22 11.79 -0.01
N GLU A 151 -8.08 10.90 0.97
CA GLU A 151 -6.88 10.83 1.79
C GLU A 151 -5.60 10.67 0.93
N PRO A 152 -4.42 11.12 1.43
CA PRO A 152 -3.18 11.03 0.68
C PRO A 152 -2.61 9.61 0.72
N PHE A 153 -2.17 9.11 -0.43
CA PHE A 153 -1.63 7.75 -0.58
C PHE A 153 -0.36 7.74 -1.42
N THR A 154 0.41 6.66 -1.29
CA THR A 154 1.66 6.45 -2.02
C THR A 154 1.39 5.63 -3.28
N VAL A 155 1.85 6.13 -4.43
CA VAL A 155 1.88 5.35 -5.68
C VAL A 155 3.30 4.87 -5.91
N LYS A 156 3.51 3.57 -5.86
CA LYS A 156 4.80 2.92 -6.08
C LYS A 156 4.98 2.46 -7.52
N ASP A 157 6.22 2.34 -7.95
CA ASP A 157 6.54 1.75 -9.24
C ASP A 157 6.19 0.25 -9.24
N ARG A 158 5.49 -0.23 -10.27
CA ARG A 158 5.03 -1.62 -10.37
C ARG A 158 6.16 -2.64 -10.31
N ARG A 159 7.37 -2.26 -10.74
CA ARG A 159 8.56 -3.12 -10.66
C ARG A 159 8.85 -3.55 -9.22
N GLY A 160 8.46 -2.74 -8.24
CA GLY A 160 8.63 -3.05 -6.82
C GLY A 160 7.57 -3.98 -6.21
N GLU A 161 6.42 -4.19 -6.87
CA GLU A 161 5.30 -4.99 -6.33
C GLU A 161 5.74 -6.42 -6.06
N GLY A 162 6.40 -7.04 -7.05
CA GLY A 162 6.89 -8.42 -6.93
C GLY A 162 8.02 -8.60 -5.93
N SER A 163 8.67 -7.53 -5.45
CA SER A 163 9.89 -7.60 -4.62
C SER A 163 9.71 -7.15 -3.16
N GLN A 164 8.47 -6.92 -2.73
CA GLN A 164 8.19 -6.49 -1.36
C GLN A 164 8.70 -7.48 -0.31
N LYS A 165 9.21 -6.96 0.81
CA LYS A 165 9.58 -7.77 1.98
C LYS A 165 8.39 -7.76 2.93
N HIS A 166 7.94 -8.92 3.37
CA HIS A 166 6.92 -8.99 4.41
C HIS A 166 7.50 -8.50 5.72
N ALA A 167 6.74 -7.74 6.51
CA ALA A 167 7.20 -7.25 7.81
C ALA A 167 7.45 -8.40 8.80
N ILE A 168 6.65 -9.47 8.66
CA ILE A 168 6.81 -10.77 9.30
C ILE A 168 6.91 -11.78 8.15
N PRO A 169 8.09 -12.38 7.90
CA PRO A 169 8.22 -13.40 6.87
C PRO A 169 7.51 -14.69 7.28
N SER A 170 7.04 -15.44 6.27
CA SER A 170 6.46 -16.78 6.42
C SER A 170 7.51 -17.86 6.17
N LEU A 171 7.26 -19.09 6.63
CA LEU A 171 8.18 -20.23 6.47
C LEU A 171 8.54 -20.49 5.01
N ASP A 172 7.53 -20.47 4.13
CA ASP A 172 7.63 -20.78 2.70
C ASP A 172 8.00 -19.56 1.84
N ASP A 173 8.22 -18.40 2.45
CA ASP A 173 8.75 -17.26 1.71
C ASP A 173 10.12 -17.62 1.14
N ASP A 174 10.35 -17.27 -0.12
CA ASP A 174 11.70 -17.32 -0.70
C ASP A 174 12.67 -16.54 0.20
N VAL A 175 13.90 -17.04 0.36
CA VAL A 175 14.91 -16.43 1.24
C VAL A 175 15.23 -14.99 0.86
N TRP A 176 15.07 -14.63 -0.42
CA TRP A 176 15.25 -13.25 -0.86
C TRP A 176 14.17 -12.31 -0.30
N ARG A 177 13.05 -12.78 0.25
CA ARG A 177 12.06 -11.95 0.97
C ARG A 177 12.58 -11.44 2.33
N LEU A 178 13.72 -11.94 2.81
CA LEU A 178 14.38 -11.36 3.98
C LEU A 178 14.96 -9.97 3.67
N GLN A 179 15.01 -9.11 4.68
CA GLN A 179 15.60 -7.77 4.56
C GLN A 179 17.07 -7.86 4.13
N LYS A 180 17.53 -6.89 3.34
CA LYS A 180 18.90 -6.80 2.79
C LYS A 180 19.30 -7.90 1.80
N ILE A 181 18.42 -8.87 1.52
CA ILE A 181 18.62 -9.84 0.44
C ILE A 181 17.83 -9.35 -0.78
N SER A 182 18.52 -9.05 -1.87
CA SER A 182 17.85 -8.68 -3.13
C SER A 182 17.59 -9.92 -3.95
N LYS A 183 16.42 -9.98 -4.62
CA LYS A 183 16.12 -11.06 -5.58
C LYS A 183 17.20 -11.05 -6.66
N ASP A 184 17.71 -12.23 -6.98
CA ASP A 184 18.79 -12.48 -7.95
C ASP A 184 20.09 -11.69 -7.65
N GLY A 185 20.25 -11.25 -6.40
CA GLY A 185 21.43 -10.52 -5.92
C GLY A 185 22.49 -11.44 -5.32
N VAL A 186 23.65 -10.87 -4.99
CA VAL A 186 24.84 -11.62 -4.52
C VAL A 186 24.56 -12.54 -3.32
N PHE A 187 23.77 -12.08 -2.34
CA PHE A 187 23.41 -12.92 -1.19
C PHE A 187 22.39 -14.00 -1.53
N HIS A 188 21.43 -13.70 -2.41
CA HIS A 188 20.44 -14.68 -2.84
C HIS A 188 21.10 -15.84 -3.59
N GLU A 189 21.99 -15.53 -4.55
CA GLU A 189 22.73 -16.55 -5.30
C GLU A 189 23.66 -17.38 -4.41
N ALA A 190 24.32 -16.75 -3.43
CA ALA A 190 25.18 -17.47 -2.49
C ALA A 190 24.38 -18.47 -1.61
N LEU A 191 23.20 -18.05 -1.12
CA LEU A 191 22.31 -18.89 -0.33
C LEU A 191 21.74 -20.04 -1.17
N LYS A 192 21.25 -19.76 -2.38
CA LYS A 192 20.79 -20.77 -3.33
C LYS A 192 21.87 -21.80 -3.66
N GLY A 193 23.10 -21.34 -3.92
CA GLY A 193 24.25 -22.22 -4.16
C GLY A 193 24.61 -23.11 -2.96
N SER A 194 24.12 -22.77 -1.76
CA SER A 194 24.27 -23.56 -0.54
C SER A 194 23.01 -24.35 -0.17
N GLY A 195 22.02 -24.42 -1.06
CA GLY A 195 20.76 -25.14 -0.85
C GLY A 195 19.74 -24.43 0.04
N ILE A 196 19.88 -23.12 0.26
CA ILE A 196 18.99 -22.32 1.11
C ILE A 196 18.06 -21.50 0.21
N PHE A 197 16.81 -21.96 0.08
CA PHE A 197 15.83 -21.37 -0.84
C PHE A 197 14.74 -20.60 -0.12
N SER A 198 14.36 -21.01 1.09
CA SER A 198 13.28 -20.43 1.88
C SER A 198 13.75 -19.80 3.19
N VAL A 199 12.85 -19.05 3.85
CA VAL A 199 13.06 -18.55 5.22
C VAL A 199 13.21 -19.71 6.21
N LYS A 200 12.44 -20.79 6.04
CA LYS A 200 12.61 -22.02 6.83
C LYS A 200 14.01 -22.62 6.68
N ASP A 201 14.50 -22.78 5.45
CA ASP A 201 15.85 -23.31 5.21
C ASP A 201 16.92 -22.42 5.86
N PHE A 202 16.74 -21.10 5.77
CA PHE A 202 17.66 -20.13 6.36
C PHE A 202 17.72 -20.28 7.90
N LEU A 203 16.56 -20.35 8.56
CA LEU A 203 16.48 -20.51 10.01
C LEU A 203 16.99 -21.88 10.47
N THR A 204 16.66 -22.94 9.76
CA THR A 204 17.21 -24.28 10.02
C THR A 204 18.72 -24.28 9.90
N SER A 205 19.29 -23.69 8.84
CA SER A 205 20.75 -23.56 8.70
C SER A 205 21.37 -22.71 9.80
N TYR A 206 20.70 -21.62 10.21
CA TYR A 206 21.17 -20.71 11.26
C TYR A 206 21.26 -21.42 12.62
N TYR A 207 20.21 -22.13 13.02
CA TYR A 207 20.19 -22.85 14.30
C TYR A 207 21.05 -24.10 14.31
N LYS A 208 21.28 -24.73 13.14
CA LYS A 208 22.19 -25.86 12.99
C LYS A 208 23.65 -25.44 13.13
N ASP A 209 24.08 -24.42 12.40
CA ASP A 209 25.44 -23.89 12.44
C ASP A 209 25.48 -22.45 11.91
N GLU A 210 25.38 -21.49 12.84
CA GLU A 210 25.45 -20.07 12.54
C GLU A 210 26.75 -19.70 11.81
N HIS A 211 27.88 -20.30 12.20
CA HIS A 211 29.19 -19.95 11.67
C HIS A 211 29.34 -20.39 10.21
N THR A 212 28.83 -21.57 9.86
CA THR A 212 28.80 -22.02 8.46
C THR A 212 27.88 -21.15 7.60
N LEU A 213 26.68 -20.81 8.09
CA LEU A 213 25.79 -19.88 7.37
C LEU A 213 26.43 -18.49 7.21
N ARG A 214 27.17 -18.02 8.21
CA ARG A 214 27.91 -16.75 8.15
C ARG A 214 28.95 -16.74 7.03
N LYS A 215 29.61 -17.87 6.77
CA LYS A 215 30.56 -18.02 5.65
C LYS A 215 29.89 -17.96 4.29
N VAL A 216 28.67 -18.49 4.15
CA VAL A 216 27.86 -18.35 2.91
C VAL A 216 27.64 -16.87 2.60
N LEU A 217 27.31 -16.07 3.62
CA LEU A 217 27.13 -14.63 3.54
C LEU A 217 28.42 -13.84 3.88
N LYS A 218 29.60 -14.30 3.45
CA LYS A 218 30.90 -13.67 3.77
C LYS A 218 31.02 -12.18 3.46
N LYS A 219 30.31 -11.69 2.43
CA LYS A 219 30.32 -10.27 2.03
C LYS A 219 29.39 -9.40 2.88
N ALA A 220 28.55 -9.98 3.74
CA ALA A 220 27.65 -9.22 4.61
C ALA A 220 28.42 -8.63 5.79
N THR A 221 28.35 -7.31 5.94
CA THR A 221 28.83 -6.61 7.14
C THR A 221 28.09 -7.12 8.38
N LYS A 222 28.62 -6.85 9.58
CA LYS A 222 27.96 -7.23 10.84
C LYS A 222 26.52 -6.72 10.91
N LEU A 223 26.29 -5.45 10.54
CA LEU A 223 24.96 -4.84 10.54
C LEU A 223 24.00 -5.52 9.55
N VAL A 224 24.46 -5.83 8.34
CA VAL A 224 23.64 -6.51 7.33
C VAL A 224 23.24 -7.90 7.80
N TRP A 225 24.18 -8.66 8.36
CA TRP A 225 23.93 -9.98 8.94
C TRP A 225 22.89 -9.93 10.05
N THR A 226 23.07 -9.06 11.04
CA THR A 226 22.13 -8.88 12.15
C THR A 226 20.74 -8.53 11.62
N THR A 227 20.64 -7.63 10.65
CA THR A 227 19.34 -7.25 10.05
C THR A 227 18.64 -8.44 9.38
N ILE A 228 19.39 -9.28 8.64
CA ILE A 228 18.84 -10.48 8.00
C ILE A 228 18.32 -11.47 9.06
N VAL A 229 19.15 -11.78 10.06
CA VAL A 229 18.83 -12.76 11.11
C VAL A 229 17.67 -12.29 11.96
N ASP A 230 17.66 -11.03 12.41
CA ASP A 230 16.58 -10.47 13.22
C ASP A 230 15.25 -10.46 12.45
N HIS A 231 15.30 -10.18 11.15
CA HIS A 231 14.11 -10.25 10.30
C HIS A 231 13.60 -11.69 10.15
N ALA A 232 14.50 -12.65 9.91
CA ALA A 232 14.14 -14.06 9.80
C ALA A 232 13.52 -14.59 11.11
N LYS A 233 14.10 -14.24 12.27
CA LYS A 233 13.62 -14.66 13.60
C LYS A 233 12.22 -14.16 13.98
N LYS A 234 11.65 -13.20 13.23
CA LYS A 234 10.24 -12.81 13.38
C LYS A 234 9.27 -13.84 12.82
N CYS A 235 9.75 -14.76 11.97
CA CYS A 235 8.94 -15.85 11.43
C CYS A 235 8.39 -16.72 12.56
N ASP A 236 7.10 -17.02 12.50
CA ASP A 236 6.45 -17.96 13.41
C ASP A 236 6.88 -19.40 13.03
N PRO A 237 7.46 -20.20 13.95
CA PRO A 237 7.73 -21.62 13.70
C PRO A 237 6.45 -22.47 13.53
N GLY A 238 5.27 -21.92 13.85
CA GLY A 238 4.03 -22.67 13.89
C GLY A 238 3.92 -23.54 15.15
N LYS A 239 2.92 -24.43 15.15
CA LYS A 239 2.56 -25.26 16.32
C LYS A 239 3.07 -26.70 16.24
N GLU A 240 3.65 -27.09 15.11
CA GLU A 240 4.16 -28.45 14.92
C GLU A 240 5.44 -28.68 15.73
N LEU A 241 5.45 -29.78 16.48
CA LEU A 241 6.60 -30.23 17.26
C LEU A 241 7.03 -31.61 16.77
N TYR A 242 8.33 -31.81 16.73
CA TYR A 242 8.99 -33.07 16.47
C TYR A 242 9.59 -33.57 17.79
N SER A 243 9.51 -34.87 18.05
CA SER A 243 10.09 -35.46 19.26
C SER A 243 11.20 -36.46 18.93
N PHE A 244 12.21 -36.54 19.80
CA PHE A 244 13.27 -37.54 19.73
C PHE A 244 13.48 -38.16 21.11
N ILE A 245 13.44 -39.49 21.18
CA ILE A 245 13.65 -40.24 22.42
C ILE A 245 15.14 -40.54 22.55
N VAL A 246 15.73 -40.15 23.69
CA VAL A 246 17.12 -40.47 24.00
C VAL A 246 17.18 -41.86 24.63
N GLU A 247 17.62 -42.84 23.84
CA GLU A 247 17.74 -44.22 24.29
C GLU A 247 18.61 -44.33 25.56
N GLY A 248 18.12 -45.07 26.55
CA GLY A 248 18.82 -45.30 27.82
C GLY A 248 18.66 -44.21 28.88
N HIS A 249 17.96 -43.10 28.59
CA HIS A 249 17.89 -41.95 29.50
C HIS A 249 16.49 -41.50 29.93
N ASP A 250 15.39 -42.12 29.45
CA ASP A 250 14.00 -41.70 29.73
C ASP A 250 13.76 -40.19 29.46
N VAL A 251 14.44 -39.66 28.44
CA VAL A 251 14.37 -38.26 28.03
C VAL A 251 13.74 -38.15 26.64
N VAL A 252 12.78 -37.24 26.48
CA VAL A 252 12.24 -36.85 25.17
C VAL A 252 12.56 -35.38 24.91
N LEU A 253 13.20 -35.10 23.78
CA LEU A 253 13.47 -33.75 23.30
C LEU A 253 12.39 -33.33 22.32
N PHE A 254 11.84 -32.14 22.50
CA PHE A 254 10.89 -31.52 21.57
C PHE A 254 11.57 -30.43 20.76
N PHE A 255 11.37 -30.46 19.45
CA PHE A 255 11.92 -29.53 18.49
C PHE A 255 10.81 -28.83 17.72
N ASN A 256 11.01 -27.55 17.41
CA ASN A 256 10.16 -26.88 16.43
C ASN A 256 10.58 -27.22 14.99
N CYS A 257 9.89 -26.64 14.00
CA CYS A 257 10.16 -26.86 12.57
C CYS A 257 11.54 -26.36 12.07
N PHE A 258 12.29 -25.63 12.91
CA PHE A 258 13.67 -25.23 12.65
C PHE A 258 14.71 -26.16 13.31
N TYR A 259 14.25 -27.26 13.92
CA TYR A 259 15.07 -28.16 14.75
C TYR A 259 15.71 -27.48 15.97
N ARG A 260 15.09 -26.41 16.48
CA ARG A 260 15.47 -25.82 17.77
C ARG A 260 14.76 -26.56 18.88
N ILE A 261 15.49 -26.95 19.92
CA ILE A 261 14.90 -27.52 21.14
C ILE A 261 13.97 -26.47 21.77
N VAL A 262 12.75 -26.88 22.09
CA VAL A 262 11.71 -26.03 22.71
C VAL A 262 11.12 -26.64 23.98
N GLY A 263 11.47 -27.88 24.29
CA GLY A 263 11.08 -28.54 25.53
C GLY A 263 11.84 -29.84 25.73
N VAL A 264 11.91 -30.28 26.97
CA VAL A 264 12.43 -31.58 27.36
C VAL A 264 11.48 -32.22 28.36
N THR A 265 11.25 -33.53 28.24
CA THR A 265 10.60 -34.30 29.30
C THR A 265 11.55 -35.33 29.86
N SER A 266 11.54 -35.47 31.19
CA SER A 266 12.18 -36.57 31.93
C SER A 266 11.15 -37.10 32.91
N SER A 267 10.90 -38.42 32.90
CA SER A 267 10.01 -39.08 33.87
C SER A 267 8.67 -38.34 34.09
N ASP A 268 7.95 -38.10 32.99
CA ASP A 268 6.63 -37.45 32.90
C ASP A 268 6.52 -35.96 33.31
N GLN A 269 7.64 -35.24 33.53
CA GLN A 269 7.62 -33.77 33.73
C GLN A 269 8.07 -33.02 32.48
N TYR A 270 7.24 -32.10 31.97
CA TYR A 270 7.57 -31.19 30.86
C TYR A 270 8.21 -29.89 31.38
N THR A 271 9.38 -29.53 30.86
CA THR A 271 10.13 -28.30 31.18
C THR A 271 10.65 -27.60 29.93
#